data_AF-A0A3D0NK26-F1
#
_entry.id   AF-A0A3D0NK26-F1
#
_cell.length_a   1.000
_cell.length_b   1.000
_cell.length_c   1.000
_cell.angle_alpha   90.00
_cell.angle_beta   90.00
_cell.angle_gamma   90.00
#
_symmetry.space_group_name_H-M   'P 1'
#
loop_
_entity.id
_entity.type
_entity.pdbx_description
1 polymer ?
#
loop_
_entity_poly.entity_id
_entity_poly.type
_entity_poly.pdbx_seq_one_letter_code
_entity_poly.pdbx_strand_id
1 'polypeptide(L)'
;MVADLPTPIGAGSYDVYTGAPVGDVYTGVGDVVPRAARLGLEPPRYCAECGRRMVVQVRPDGWWAQCSRHGRVDSEDLDIKK
;
A
#
# COMPACT_ATOMS: atom_id res chain seq x y z
N MET A 1 18.41 2.04 5.53
CA MET A 1 18.32 1.34 4.23
C MET A 1 16.85 1.29 3.91
N VAL A 2 16.38 2.17 3.02
CA VAL A 2 14.97 2.18 2.62
C VAL A 2 14.76 0.86 1.87
N ALA A 3 13.89 -0.02 2.37
CA ALA A 3 13.57 -1.24 1.66
C ALA A 3 13.15 -0.87 0.23
N ASP A 4 13.66 -1.59 -0.77
CA ASP A 4 13.29 -1.42 -2.17
C ASP A 4 11.85 -1.94 -2.33
N LEU A 5 10.90 -1.15 -1.83
CA LEU A 5 9.49 -1.50 -1.82
C LEU A 5 8.98 -1.38 -3.25
N PRO A 6 8.19 -2.35 -3.72
CA PRO A 6 7.64 -2.30 -5.08
C PRO A 6 6.86 -1.00 -5.28
N THR A 7 6.98 -0.41 -6.48
CA THR A 7 6.45 0.91 -6.81
C THR A 7 4.99 1.14 -6.41
N PRO A 8 4.06 0.15 -6.53
CA PRO A 8 2.69 0.30 -6.07
C PRO A 8 2.52 0.69 -4.59
N ILE A 9 3.52 0.44 -3.74
CA ILE A 9 3.48 0.77 -2.30
C ILE A 9 4.65 1.65 -1.84
N GLY A 10 5.76 1.71 -2.58
CA GLY A 10 6.97 2.44 -2.18
C GLY A 10 7.08 3.88 -2.67
N ALA A 11 6.29 4.29 -3.67
CA ALA A 11 6.46 5.58 -4.35
C ALA A 11 6.11 6.83 -3.50
N GLY A 12 5.33 6.66 -2.42
CA GLY A 12 5.09 7.72 -1.41
C GLY A 12 4.39 8.99 -1.88
N SER A 13 3.77 9.01 -3.07
CA SER A 13 3.00 10.17 -3.58
C SER A 13 1.55 10.16 -3.10
N TYR A 14 1.02 8.98 -2.79
CA TYR A 14 -0.32 8.76 -2.26
C TYR A 14 -0.26 7.78 -1.09
N ASP A 15 -1.12 7.97 -0.09
CA ASP A 15 -1.32 7.02 0.99
C ASP A 15 -2.00 5.76 0.47
N VAL A 16 -1.42 4.59 0.76
CA VAL A 16 -1.85 3.30 0.20
C VAL A 16 -3.16 2.76 0.79
N TYR A 17 -3.64 3.32 1.90
CA TYR A 17 -4.84 2.87 2.60
C TYR A 17 -6.05 3.77 2.35
N THR A 18 -5.81 5.07 2.17
CA THR A 18 -6.82 6.10 1.98
C THR A 18 -6.88 6.62 0.55
N GLY A 19 -5.77 6.57 -0.18
CA GLY A 19 -5.62 7.16 -1.51
C GLY A 19 -5.42 8.68 -1.49
N ALA A 20 -5.26 9.29 -0.30
CA ALA A 20 -5.02 10.72 -0.17
C ALA A 20 -3.62 11.08 -0.72
N PRO A 21 -3.48 12.19 -1.47
CA PRO A 21 -2.17 12.66 -1.91
C PRO A 21 -1.35 13.11 -0.69
N VAL A 22 -0.09 12.69 -0.62
CA VAL A 22 0.82 13.07 0.45
C VAL A 22 1.15 14.56 0.33
N GLY A 23 0.93 15.33 1.41
CA GLY A 23 1.18 16.78 1.44
C GLY A 23 -0.06 17.66 1.21
N ASP A 24 -1.23 17.07 1.00
CA ASP A 24 -2.50 17.80 1.04
C ASP A 24 -2.89 18.11 2.50
N VAL A 25 -2.95 19.39 2.84
CA VAL A 25 -3.37 19.89 4.17
C VAL A 25 -4.90 20.08 4.26
N TYR A 26 -5.62 20.05 3.13
CA TYR A 26 -7.05 20.32 3.04
C TYR A 26 -7.92 19.11 3.41
N THR A 27 -7.40 17.90 3.25
CA THR A 27 -8.18 16.68 3.39
C THR A 27 -8.41 16.36 4.86
N GLY A 28 -7.60 16.86 5.80
CA GLY A 28 -7.76 16.61 7.24
C GLY A 28 -7.71 15.13 7.65
N VAL A 29 -7.56 14.22 6.68
CA VAL A 29 -7.35 12.79 6.83
C VAL A 29 -5.86 12.61 7.10
N GLY A 30 -5.43 13.09 8.26
CA GLY A 30 -4.15 12.74 8.83
C GLY A 30 -4.21 11.29 9.32
N ASP A 31 -3.45 10.43 8.65
CA ASP A 31 -2.60 9.43 9.30
C ASP A 31 -3.22 8.40 10.26
N VAL A 32 -4.52 8.11 10.19
CA VAL A 32 -5.03 6.93 10.90
C VAL A 32 -4.79 5.68 10.05
N VAL A 33 -3.52 5.27 9.99
CA VAL A 33 -3.17 3.93 9.49
C VAL A 33 -3.76 2.92 10.46
N PRO A 34 -4.67 2.02 10.00
CA PRO A 34 -5.25 1.00 10.87
C PRO A 34 -4.16 0.18 11.56
N ARG A 35 -4.40 -0.28 12.79
CA ARG A 35 -3.42 -1.12 13.50
C ARG A 35 -3.05 -2.37 12.70
N ALA A 36 -4.01 -2.97 11.99
CA ALA A 36 -3.77 -4.11 11.10
C ALA A 36 -2.82 -3.77 9.94
N ALA A 37 -2.94 -2.58 9.34
CA ALA A 37 -2.04 -2.08 8.32
C ALA A 37 -0.61 -1.89 8.86
N ARG A 38 -0.45 -1.35 10.08
CA ARG A 38 0.87 -1.23 10.74
C ARG A 38 1.52 -2.59 11.01
N LEU A 39 0.73 -3.66 11.08
CA LEU A 39 1.19 -5.03 11.25
C LEU A 39 1.37 -5.78 9.91
N GLY A 40 1.16 -5.11 8.77
CA GLY A 40 1.22 -5.74 7.43
C GLY A 40 0.06 -6.68 7.09
N LEU A 41 -0.95 -6.76 7.96
CA LEU A 41 -2.10 -7.66 7.80
C LEU A 41 -3.20 -7.09 6.88
N GLU A 42 -3.23 -5.76 6.74
CA GLU A 42 -4.18 -5.09 5.84
C GLU A 42 -3.52 -4.87 4.46
N PRO A 43 -4.12 -5.35 3.37
CA PRO A 43 -3.63 -5.09 2.02
C PRO A 43 -3.76 -3.60 1.65
N PRO A 44 -2.80 -3.04 0.90
CA PRO A 44 -2.89 -1.71 0.32
C PRO A 44 -4.04 -1.67 -0.70
N ARG A 45 -4.87 -0.64 -0.61
CA ARG A 45 -6.07 -0.47 -1.44
C ARG A 45 -5.84 0.52 -2.57
N TYR A 46 -4.83 1.36 -2.46
CA TYR A 46 -4.48 2.39 -3.42
C TYR A 46 -3.00 2.33 -3.77
N CYS A 47 -2.69 2.68 -5.02
CA CYS A 47 -1.33 2.74 -5.50
C CYS A 47 -0.63 4.00 -5.00
N ALA A 48 0.53 3.84 -4.35
CA ALA A 48 1.35 4.92 -3.82
C ALA A 48 1.88 5.89 -4.88
N GLU A 49 1.87 5.50 -6.16
CA GLU A 49 2.39 6.32 -7.26
C GLU A 49 1.29 7.14 -7.96
N CYS A 50 0.08 6.60 -8.14
CA CYS A 50 -1.00 7.29 -8.87
C CYS A 50 -2.35 7.38 -8.17
N GLY A 51 -2.47 6.91 -6.93
CA GLY A 51 -3.70 6.99 -6.15
C GLY A 51 -4.86 6.13 -6.66
N ARG A 52 -4.65 5.31 -7.70
CA ARG A 52 -5.70 4.42 -8.23
C ARG A 52 -6.02 3.32 -7.24
N ARG A 53 -7.32 3.02 -7.08
CA ARG A 53 -7.78 1.84 -6.34
C ARG A 53 -7.27 0.57 -7.03
N MET A 54 -6.63 -0.29 -6.24
CA MET A 54 -6.05 -1.56 -6.68
C MET A 54 -7.07 -2.68 -6.57
N VAL A 55 -6.89 -3.73 -7.38
CA VAL A 55 -7.58 -5.01 -7.17
C VAL A 55 -6.84 -5.75 -6.07
N VAL A 56 -7.58 -6.23 -5.06
CA VAL A 56 -7.02 -6.91 -3.89
C VAL A 56 -7.64 -8.29 -3.76
N GLN A 57 -6.81 -9.29 -3.51
CA GLN A 57 -7.25 -10.61 -3.08
C GLN A 57 -6.57 -10.97 -1.76
N VAL A 58 -7.40 -11.36 -0.78
CA VAL A 58 -6.95 -11.89 0.50
C VAL A 58 -7.01 -13.41 0.45
N ARG A 59 -5.95 -14.05 0.94
CA ARG A 59 -5.79 -15.50 1.08
C ARG A 59 -5.56 -15.82 2.58
N PRO A 60 -5.75 -17.07 3.05
CA PRO A 60 -5.48 -17.42 4.44
C PRO A 60 -4.02 -17.18 4.88
N ASP A 61 -3.09 -17.27 3.94
CA ASP A 61 -1.63 -17.15 4.10
C ASP A 61 -1.07 -15.77 3.76
N GLY A 62 -1.89 -14.85 3.23
CA GLY A 62 -1.41 -13.53 2.83
C GLY A 62 -2.38 -12.78 1.93
N TRP A 63 -1.87 -11.85 1.14
CA TRP A 63 -2.67 -11.07 0.21
C TRP A 63 -1.82 -10.62 -0.97
N TRP A 64 -2.49 -10.28 -2.07
CA TRP A 64 -1.87 -9.51 -3.14
C TRP A 64 -2.75 -8.34 -3.55
N ALA A 65 -2.08 -7.31 -4.06
CA ALA A 65 -2.71 -6.11 -4.58
C ALA A 65 -2.11 -5.75 -5.93
N GLN A 66 -2.94 -5.44 -6.93
CA GLN A 66 -2.50 -5.07 -8.27
C GLN A 66 -3.01 -3.70 -8.69
N CYS A 67 -2.07 -2.84 -9.06
CA CYS A 67 -2.33 -1.61 -9.79
C CYS A 67 -2.35 -1.94 -11.30
N SER A 68 -3.35 -1.41 -12.01
CA SER A 68 -3.44 -1.58 -13.47
C SER A 68 -2.29 -0.96 -14.25
N ARG A 69 -1.51 -0.05 -13.65
CA ARG A 69 -0.38 0.65 -14.29
C ARG A 69 0.98 0.26 -13.74
N HIS A 70 1.10 0.14 -12.42
CA HIS A 70 2.41 0.01 -11.75
C HIS A 70 2.71 -1.41 -11.25
N GLY A 71 1.86 -2.38 -11.59
CA GLY A 71 2.11 -3.79 -11.32
C GLY A 71 1.50 -4.31 -10.03
N ARG A 72 1.98 -5.48 -9.59
CA ARG A 72 1.44 -6.25 -8.47
C ARG A 72 2.45 -6.33 -7.33
N VAL A 73 1.92 -6.34 -6.11
CA VAL A 73 2.65 -6.63 -4.88
C VAL A 73 1.97 -7.80 -4.17
N ASP A 74 2.77 -8.68 -3.58
CA ASP A 74 2.33 -9.80 -2.75
C ASP A 74 2.93 -9.66 -1.35
N SER A 75 2.17 -10.02 -0.32
CA SER A 75 2.65 -9.99 1.07
C SER A 75 3.85 -10.90 1.29
N GLU A 76 3.95 -12.01 0.54
CA GLU A 76 5.08 -12.94 0.62
C GLU A 76 6.41 -12.27 0.22
N ASP A 77 6.38 -11.34 -0.74
CA ASP A 77 7.56 -10.59 -1.20
C ASP A 77 7.96 -9.48 -0.21
N LEU A 78 7.06 -9.07 0.70
CA LEU A 78 7.28 -8.00 1.67
C LEU A 78 7.78 -8.50 3.03
N ASP A 79 7.65 -9.79 3.33
CA ASP A 79 8.12 -10.37 4.58
C ASP A 79 9.65 -10.58 4.50
N ILE A 80 10.42 -9.59 4.96
CA ILE A 80 11.90 -9.58 4.97
C ILE A 80 12.45 -10.52 6.07
N LYS A 81 12.01 -11.78 6.07
CA LYS A 81 12.44 -12.84 7.00
C LYS A 81 13.35 -13.90 6.35
N LYS A 82 14.08 -13.53 5.30
CA LYS A 82 15.10 -14.41 4.71
C LYS A 82 16.51 -14.09 5.19
#